data_AF-A0A3D5TNR4-F1
#
_entry.id   AF-A0A3D5TNR4-F1
#
_cell.length_a   1.000
_cell.length_b   1.000
_cell.length_c   1.000
_cell.angle_alpha   90.00
_cell.angle_beta   90.00
_cell.angle_gamma   90.00
#
_symmetry.space_group_name_H-M   'P 1'
#
loop_
_entity.id
_entity.type
_entity.pdbx_description
1 polymer ?
#
loop_
_entity_poly.entity_id
_entity_poly.type
_entity_poly.pdbx_seq_one_letter_code
_entity_poly.pdbx_strand_id
1 'polypeptide(L)'
;MSSGALEFKLKGDDKTYNFTVPSVGMFQEDIHNGVIAYNREHPDTPIKAQYQTGSTGAILLNIVPTLLMLVILGAILFYMFRKMNNAMNNENNRTLSFGKARVKRAKDESRKTTFDDVAGADEEKEELSEIVDFLKDPSHFNKLGARIPRGVLLVGPPGTGKTLLARAVAGEANVPFFSISGSDFVEMYVGVGASRVRDLFNEAKKNSPSIIFIDEIDAVGRHRGAGMGGGHDEREQTLNQLLVEMDG
;
A
#
# COMPACT_ATOMS: atom_id res chain seq x y z
N MET A 1 37.96 -13.14 30.25
CA MET A 1 39.14 -12.72 31.05
C MET A 1 38.79 -11.37 31.68
N SER A 2 38.30 -11.35 32.92
CA SER A 2 38.16 -10.09 33.65
C SER A 2 39.52 -9.75 34.25
N SER A 3 40.05 -8.58 33.91
CA SER A 3 41.06 -7.94 34.73
C SER A 3 40.45 -7.66 36.12
N GLY A 4 41.25 -7.82 37.16
CA GLY A 4 40.81 -7.62 38.54
C GLY A 4 41.89 -6.94 39.36
N ALA A 5 41.46 -6.08 40.29
CA ALA A 5 42.35 -5.56 41.32
C ALA A 5 42.48 -6.63 42.41
N LEU A 6 43.71 -7.03 42.70
CA LEU A 6 44.02 -7.87 43.84
C LEU A 6 44.47 -6.98 44.98
N GLU A 7 43.83 -7.15 46.13
CA GLU A 7 44.24 -6.52 47.38
C GLU A 7 44.94 -7.58 48.23
N PHE A 8 46.17 -7.31 48.68
CA PHE A 8 46.88 -8.19 49.60
C PHE A 8 47.44 -7.41 50.79
N LYS A 9 47.56 -8.11 51.93
CA LYS A 9 48.04 -7.57 53.19
C LYS A 9 49.13 -8.48 53.76
N LEU A 10 50.28 -7.92 54.10
CA LEU A 10 51.39 -8.68 54.67
C LEU A 10 51.12 -8.98 56.14
N LYS A 11 51.49 -10.18 56.59
CA LYS A 11 51.28 -10.60 57.99
C LYS A 11 52.14 -9.74 58.92
N GLY A 12 51.49 -8.86 59.70
CA GLY A 12 52.15 -7.92 60.62
C GLY A 12 52.20 -6.47 60.13
N ASP A 13 51.71 -6.20 58.91
CA ASP A 13 51.52 -4.84 58.39
C ASP A 13 50.03 -4.52 58.28
N ASP A 14 49.64 -3.29 58.62
CA ASP A 14 48.25 -2.84 58.56
C ASP A 14 47.87 -2.24 57.19
N LYS A 15 48.86 -2.07 56.30
CA LYS A 15 48.68 -1.51 54.96
C LYS A 15 48.18 -2.55 53.95
N THR A 16 47.18 -2.16 53.17
CA THR A 16 46.68 -2.93 52.02
C THR A 16 47.37 -2.45 50.75
N TYR A 17 47.87 -3.39 49.96
CA TYR A 17 48.51 -3.13 48.67
C TYR A 17 47.61 -3.58 47.54
N ASN A 18 47.42 -2.71 46.55
CA ASN A 18 46.56 -2.97 45.40
C ASN A 18 47.42 -3.22 44.17
N PHE A 19 47.26 -4.39 43.55
CA PHE A 19 47.95 -4.76 42.32
C PHE A 19 46.95 -5.15 41.24
N THR A 20 47.07 -4.54 40.06
CA THR A 20 46.20 -4.84 38.93
C THR A 20 46.77 -6.01 38.16
N VAL A 21 46.07 -7.15 38.15
CA VAL A 21 46.47 -8.29 37.33
C VAL A 21 45.71 -8.31 36.00
N PRO A 22 46.39 -8.63 34.88
CA PRO A 22 45.75 -8.76 33.58
C PRO A 22 44.63 -9.83 33.57
N SER A 23 44.81 -10.89 34.35
CA SER A 23 43.82 -11.97 34.51
C SER A 23 43.94 -12.57 35.91
N VAL A 24 42.86 -12.48 36.69
CA VAL A 24 42.79 -13.07 38.04
C VAL A 24 42.93 -14.59 38.00
N GLY A 25 42.37 -15.23 36.96
CA GLY A 25 42.43 -16.69 36.80
C GLY A 25 43.85 -17.21 36.56
N MET A 26 44.62 -16.57 35.66
CA MET A 26 46.01 -16.96 35.42
C MET A 26 46.88 -16.70 36.66
N PHE A 27 46.67 -15.58 37.33
CA PHE A 27 47.39 -15.29 38.58
C PHE A 27 47.10 -16.34 39.67
N GLN A 28 45.84 -16.77 39.81
CA GLN A 28 45.47 -17.79 40.78
C GLN A 28 46.17 -19.13 40.51
N GLU A 29 46.28 -19.51 39.24
CA GLU A 29 46.93 -20.75 38.81
C GLU A 29 48.46 -20.69 39.02
N ASP A 30 49.10 -19.59 38.66
CA ASP A 30 50.54 -19.37 38.87
C ASP A 30 50.91 -19.38 40.36
N ILE A 31 50.16 -18.65 41.20
CA ILE A 31 50.39 -18.64 42.64
C ILE A 31 50.15 -20.01 43.27
N HIS A 32 49.14 -20.75 42.80
CA HIS A 32 48.86 -22.09 43.32
C HIS A 32 50.06 -23.02 43.16
N ASN A 33 50.66 -23.04 41.97
CA ASN A 33 51.84 -23.84 41.69
C ASN A 33 53.05 -23.38 42.54
N GLY A 34 53.26 -22.07 42.68
CA GLY A 34 54.32 -21.50 43.51
C GLY A 34 54.18 -21.81 45.00
N VAL A 35 52.95 -21.75 45.54
CA VAL A 35 52.65 -22.09 46.94
C VAL A 35 52.90 -23.57 47.21
N ILE A 36 52.53 -24.46 46.29
CA ILE A 36 52.81 -25.90 46.42
C ILE A 36 54.31 -26.17 46.44
N ALA A 37 55.08 -25.54 45.56
CA ALA A 37 56.53 -25.71 45.50
C ALA A 37 57.21 -25.21 46.79
N TYR A 38 56.84 -24.01 47.26
CA TYR A 38 57.37 -23.44 48.50
C TYR A 38 57.05 -24.30 49.73
N ASN A 39 55.81 -24.77 49.84
CA ASN A 39 55.37 -25.61 50.97
C ASN A 39 56.05 -26.99 50.99
N ARG A 40 56.51 -27.49 49.83
CA ARG A 40 57.29 -28.73 49.75
C ARG A 40 58.71 -28.54 50.29
N GLU A 41 59.31 -27.38 50.09
CA GLU A 41 60.68 -27.06 50.54
C GLU A 41 60.73 -26.57 52.01
N HIS A 42 59.63 -25.98 52.51
CA HIS A 42 59.56 -25.40 53.86
C HIS A 42 58.39 -26.01 54.67
N PRO A 43 58.50 -27.28 55.11
CA PRO A 43 57.43 -28.00 55.80
C PRO A 43 57.07 -27.39 57.17
N ASP A 44 57.99 -26.66 57.80
CA ASP A 44 57.79 -26.08 59.13
C ASP A 44 56.99 -24.76 59.12
N THR A 45 56.89 -24.09 57.96
CA THR A 45 56.15 -22.82 57.81
C THR A 45 55.36 -22.75 56.50
N PRO A 46 54.30 -23.57 56.33
CA PRO A 46 53.54 -23.61 55.09
C PRO A 46 52.68 -22.35 54.89
N ILE A 47 52.65 -21.86 53.65
CA ILE A 47 51.72 -20.84 53.18
C ILE A 47 50.31 -21.44 53.12
N LYS A 48 49.36 -20.84 53.84
CA LYS A 48 47.94 -21.22 53.82
C LYS A 48 47.19 -20.35 52.83
N ALA A 49 46.81 -20.91 51.68
CA ALA A 49 45.94 -20.25 50.71
C ALA A 49 44.46 -20.48 51.07
N GLN A 50 43.70 -19.42 51.35
CA GLN A 50 42.26 -19.46 51.51
C GLN A 50 41.60 -18.57 50.45
N TYR A 51 40.80 -19.16 49.57
CA TYR A 51 40.06 -18.45 48.55
C TYR A 51 38.64 -18.17 49.05
N GLN A 52 38.23 -16.90 49.03
CA GLN A 52 36.84 -16.53 49.30
C GLN A 52 36.14 -16.29 47.96
N THR A 53 35.12 -17.10 47.64
CA THR A 53 34.30 -16.89 46.46
C THR A 53 33.36 -15.70 46.68
N GLY A 54 33.29 -14.79 45.72
CA GLY A 54 32.35 -13.67 45.74
C GLY A 54 30.90 -14.15 45.84
N SER A 55 30.09 -13.45 46.63
CA SER A 55 28.71 -13.83 46.97
C SER A 55 27.84 -14.14 45.73
N THR A 56 27.39 -15.39 45.61
CA THR A 56 26.48 -15.87 44.56
C THR A 56 25.06 -15.30 44.68
N GLY A 57 24.74 -14.61 45.79
CA GLY A 57 23.42 -14.01 46.05
C GLY A 57 23.03 -12.90 45.06
N ALA A 58 23.99 -12.29 44.37
CA ALA A 58 23.74 -11.23 43.40
C ALA A 58 23.12 -11.73 42.07
N ILE A 59 23.26 -13.01 41.74
CA ILE A 59 22.78 -13.54 40.45
C ILE A 59 21.24 -13.61 40.44
N LEU A 60 20.63 -14.12 41.51
CA LEU A 60 19.17 -14.21 41.64
C LEU A 60 18.48 -12.84 41.59
N LEU A 61 19.08 -11.83 42.23
CA LEU A 61 18.57 -10.45 42.21
C LEU A 61 18.67 -9.79 40.83
N ASN A 62 19.67 -10.15 40.02
CA ASN A 62 19.85 -9.59 38.67
C ASN A 62 18.96 -10.24 37.59
N ILE A 63 18.39 -11.41 37.87
CA ILE A 63 17.48 -12.11 36.94
C ILE A 63 16.05 -11.53 36.98
N VAL A 64 15.64 -10.94 38.11
CA VAL A 64 14.28 -10.41 38.28
C VAL A 64 13.97 -9.26 37.30
N PRO A 65 14.82 -8.23 37.11
CA PRO A 65 14.56 -7.15 36.17
C PRO A 65 14.55 -7.61 34.70
N THR A 66 15.41 -8.56 34.34
CA THR A 66 15.51 -9.10 32.98
C THR A 66 14.27 -9.94 32.63
N LEU A 67 13.77 -10.76 33.54
CA LEU A 67 12.52 -11.50 33.34
C LEU A 67 11.31 -10.56 33.23
N LEU A 68 11.23 -9.52 34.06
CA LEU A 68 10.16 -8.51 33.97
C LEU A 68 10.16 -7.80 32.60
N MET A 69 11.33 -7.44 32.08
CA MET A 69 11.44 -6.79 30.76
C MET A 69 10.98 -7.72 29.62
N LEU A 70 11.33 -9.01 29.67
CA LEU A 70 10.88 -9.99 28.68
C LEU A 70 9.37 -10.22 28.72
N VAL A 71 8.77 -10.24 29.91
CA VAL A 71 7.30 -10.38 30.06
C VAL A 71 6.57 -9.16 29.48
N ILE A 72 7.07 -7.95 29.75
CA ILE A 72 6.48 -6.70 29.21
C ILE A 72 6.60 -6.68 27.68
N LEU A 73 7.76 -7.03 27.13
CA LEU A 73 7.96 -7.10 25.68
C LEU A 73 7.03 -8.13 25.03
N GLY A 74 6.89 -9.31 25.65
CA GLY A 74 5.96 -10.34 25.20
C GLY A 74 4.51 -9.89 25.20
N ALA A 75 4.07 -9.17 26.24
CA ALA A 75 2.72 -8.63 26.33
C ALA A 75 2.43 -7.55 25.27
N ILE A 76 3.39 -6.67 24.99
CA ILE A 76 3.30 -5.66 23.93
C ILE A 76 3.21 -6.33 22.56
N LEU A 77 4.08 -7.31 22.29
CA LEU A 77 4.06 -8.06 21.03
C LEU A 77 2.74 -8.82 20.86
N PHE A 78 2.23 -9.46 21.91
CA PHE A 78 0.93 -10.14 21.88
C PHE A 78 -0.22 -9.17 21.61
N TYR A 79 -0.22 -7.99 22.23
CA TYR A 79 -1.21 -6.95 21.98
C TYR A 79 -1.15 -6.40 20.55
N MET A 80 0.05 -6.16 20.01
CA MET A 80 0.25 -5.76 18.62
C MET A 80 -0.21 -6.84 17.64
N PHE A 81 0.12 -8.11 17.90
CA PHE A 81 -0.28 -9.24 17.05
C PHE A 81 -1.81 -9.39 17.01
N ARG A 82 -2.47 -9.20 18.16
CA ARG A 82 -3.94 -9.20 18.24
C ARG A 82 -4.56 -8.00 17.51
N LYS A 83 -3.94 -6.82 17.57
CA LYS A 83 -4.39 -5.63 16.82
C LYS A 83 -4.19 -5.79 15.30
N MET A 84 -3.08 -6.41 14.88
CA MET A 84 -2.76 -6.65 13.47
C MET A 84 -3.68 -7.70 12.84
N ASN A 85 -4.01 -8.79 13.55
CA ASN A 85 -4.99 -9.76 13.07
C ASN A 85 -6.40 -9.15 12.89
N ASN A 86 -6.78 -8.21 13.75
CA ASN A 86 -8.05 -7.50 13.59
C ASN A 86 -8.01 -6.43 12.48
N ALA A 87 -6.83 -5.88 12.15
CA ALA A 87 -6.66 -4.94 11.03
C ALA A 87 -6.59 -5.65 9.67
N MET A 88 -5.96 -6.83 9.60
CA MET A 88 -5.78 -7.60 8.36
C MET A 88 -7.10 -8.10 7.76
N ASN A 89 -8.11 -8.37 8.59
CA ASN A 89 -9.46 -8.72 8.11
C ASN A 89 -10.24 -7.53 7.51
N ASN A 90 -9.83 -6.29 7.77
CA ASN A 90 -10.53 -5.08 7.29
C ASN A 90 -9.76 -4.35 6.18
N GLU A 91 -8.46 -4.60 6.04
CA GLU A 91 -7.57 -3.89 5.12
C GLU A 91 -7.32 -4.64 3.80
N ASN A 92 -7.64 -5.93 3.73
CA ASN A 92 -7.60 -6.73 2.49
C ASN A 92 -8.55 -6.20 1.40
N ASN A 93 -9.47 -5.29 1.76
CA ASN A 93 -10.42 -4.66 0.83
C ASN A 93 -9.92 -3.32 0.25
N ARG A 94 -8.85 -2.72 0.79
CA ARG A 94 -8.35 -1.41 0.34
C ARG A 94 -7.22 -1.53 -0.68
N THR A 95 -6.34 -2.52 -0.54
CA THR A 95 -5.24 -2.76 -1.48
C THR A 95 -5.69 -3.48 -2.76
N LEU A 96 -6.78 -4.26 -2.73
CA LEU A 96 -7.39 -4.86 -3.93
C LEU A 96 -8.28 -3.89 -4.75
N SER A 97 -8.51 -2.67 -4.27
CA SER A 97 -9.42 -1.71 -4.92
C SER A 97 -8.69 -0.68 -5.80
N PHE A 98 -7.36 -0.72 -5.91
CA PHE A 98 -6.59 0.27 -6.68
C PHE A 98 -6.85 0.23 -8.20
N GLY A 99 -7.36 -0.90 -8.74
CA GLY A 99 -7.66 -1.06 -10.17
C GLY A 99 -9.12 -0.86 -10.58
N LYS A 100 -10.06 -0.84 -9.61
CA LYS A 100 -11.50 -0.76 -9.92
C LYS A 100 -11.90 0.67 -10.26
N ALA A 101 -12.48 0.87 -11.43
CA ALA A 101 -13.09 2.14 -11.80
C ALA A 101 -14.17 2.51 -10.77
N ARG A 102 -14.06 3.70 -10.15
CA ARG A 102 -15.14 4.28 -9.34
C ARG A 102 -16.20 4.85 -10.27
N VAL A 103 -16.90 3.98 -10.99
CA VAL A 103 -17.95 4.40 -11.90
C VAL A 103 -19.13 4.87 -11.04
N LYS A 104 -19.37 6.18 -11.00
CA LYS A 104 -20.59 6.73 -10.42
C LYS A 104 -21.74 6.30 -11.32
N ARG A 105 -22.40 5.19 -10.96
CA ARG A 105 -23.78 4.97 -11.41
C ARG A 105 -24.56 6.18 -10.91
N ALA A 106 -25.16 6.93 -11.83
CA ALA A 106 -26.21 7.85 -11.42
C ALA A 106 -27.24 6.99 -10.68
N LYS A 107 -27.34 7.17 -9.35
CA LYS A 107 -28.44 6.58 -8.58
C LYS A 107 -29.73 6.97 -9.29
N ASP A 108 -30.73 6.08 -9.28
CA ASP A 108 -32.12 6.38 -9.65
C ASP A 108 -32.59 7.62 -8.89
N GLU A 109 -32.26 8.81 -9.39
CA GLU A 109 -32.92 10.05 -9.02
C GLU A 109 -34.23 10.06 -9.79
N SER A 110 -35.30 10.42 -9.08
CA SER A 110 -36.69 10.29 -9.49
C SER A 110 -37.09 11.07 -10.74
N ARG A 111 -36.16 11.80 -11.37
CA ARG A 111 -36.36 12.49 -12.63
C ARG A 111 -35.13 12.35 -13.52
N LYS A 112 -35.29 11.63 -14.63
CA LYS A 112 -34.28 11.54 -15.70
C LYS A 112 -34.31 12.84 -16.50
N THR A 113 -33.15 13.41 -16.78
CA THR A 113 -33.03 14.54 -17.70
C THR A 113 -33.44 14.09 -19.10
N THR A 114 -34.28 14.86 -19.79
CA THR A 114 -34.76 14.57 -21.17
C THR A 114 -34.40 15.71 -22.13
N PHE A 115 -34.72 15.60 -23.42
CA PHE A 115 -34.43 16.67 -24.38
C PHE A 115 -35.20 17.96 -24.08
N ASP A 116 -36.35 17.87 -23.41
CA ASP A 116 -37.12 19.01 -22.92
C ASP A 116 -36.36 19.86 -21.88
N ASP A 117 -35.43 19.24 -21.13
CA ASP A 117 -34.61 19.93 -20.14
C ASP A 117 -33.38 20.63 -20.77
N VAL A 118 -33.13 20.43 -22.07
CA VAL A 118 -32.05 21.07 -22.83
C VAL A 118 -32.63 22.21 -23.66
N ALA A 119 -32.17 23.45 -23.45
CA ALA A 119 -32.60 24.58 -24.27
C ALA A 119 -31.76 24.73 -25.55
N GLY A 120 -32.42 24.96 -26.69
CA GLY A 120 -31.75 25.08 -28.01
C GLY A 120 -31.13 23.77 -28.49
N ALA A 121 -30.06 23.88 -29.29
CA ALA A 121 -29.35 22.75 -29.91
C ALA A 121 -30.30 21.83 -30.72
N ASP A 122 -31.21 22.43 -31.48
CA ASP A 122 -32.29 21.71 -32.15
C ASP A 122 -31.76 20.75 -33.22
N GLU A 123 -30.71 21.17 -33.96
CA GLU A 123 -30.02 20.34 -34.94
C GLU A 123 -29.32 19.15 -34.27
N GLU A 124 -28.59 19.37 -33.17
CA GLU A 124 -27.88 18.31 -32.46
C GLU A 124 -28.85 17.33 -31.76
N LYS A 125 -30.00 17.82 -31.27
CA LYS A 125 -31.05 16.96 -30.73
C LYS A 125 -31.67 16.07 -31.80
N GLU A 126 -31.90 16.61 -33.00
CA GLU A 126 -32.42 15.84 -34.13
C GLU A 126 -31.45 14.73 -34.52
N GLU A 127 -30.14 15.03 -34.65
CA GLU A 127 -29.12 14.02 -34.97
C GLU A 127 -28.98 12.96 -33.86
N LEU A 128 -29.06 13.37 -32.59
CA LEU A 128 -29.01 12.45 -31.45
C LEU A 128 -30.31 11.65 -31.25
N SER A 129 -31.44 12.10 -31.81
CA SER A 129 -32.71 11.38 -31.74
C SER A 129 -32.65 10.03 -32.45
N GLU A 130 -31.88 9.92 -33.54
CA GLU A 130 -31.64 8.65 -34.22
C GLU A 130 -30.94 7.63 -33.33
N ILE A 131 -29.99 8.10 -32.50
CA ILE A 131 -29.29 7.26 -31.52
C ILE A 131 -30.25 6.80 -30.41
N VAL A 132 -31.16 7.68 -29.97
CA VAL A 132 -32.20 7.33 -28.99
C VAL A 132 -33.11 6.24 -29.54
N ASP A 133 -33.59 6.39 -30.77
CA ASP A 133 -34.48 5.42 -31.40
C ASP A 133 -33.81 4.06 -31.56
N PHE A 134 -32.53 4.05 -31.90
CA PHE A 134 -31.74 2.82 -31.93
C PHE A 134 -31.66 2.15 -30.56
N LEU A 135 -31.38 2.90 -29.49
CA LEU A 135 -31.27 2.34 -28.15
C LEU A 135 -32.62 1.79 -27.64
N LYS A 136 -33.75 2.34 -28.12
CA LYS A 136 -35.11 1.86 -27.81
C LYS A 136 -35.49 0.60 -28.59
N ASP A 137 -35.21 0.54 -29.90
CA ASP A 137 -35.46 -0.65 -30.72
C ASP A 137 -34.26 -1.04 -31.59
N PRO A 138 -33.24 -1.70 -30.99
CA PRO A 138 -32.07 -2.16 -31.73
C PRO A 138 -32.40 -3.18 -32.83
N SER A 139 -33.53 -3.88 -32.69
CA SER A 139 -33.91 -4.98 -33.58
C SER A 139 -34.36 -4.49 -34.96
N HIS A 140 -35.02 -3.33 -35.02
CA HIS A 140 -35.46 -2.71 -36.25
C HIS A 140 -34.28 -2.33 -37.15
N PHE A 141 -33.28 -1.64 -36.59
CA PHE A 141 -32.10 -1.18 -37.33
C PHE A 141 -31.21 -2.34 -37.79
N ASN A 142 -31.07 -3.39 -36.98
CA ASN A 142 -30.31 -4.58 -37.38
C ASN A 142 -30.95 -5.32 -38.57
N LYS A 143 -32.29 -5.36 -38.66
CA LYS A 143 -33.01 -5.97 -39.80
C LYS A 143 -32.82 -5.19 -41.10
N LEU A 144 -32.69 -3.87 -41.00
CA LEU A 144 -32.39 -2.97 -42.12
C LEU A 144 -30.93 -3.05 -42.58
N GLY A 145 -30.06 -3.73 -41.82
CA GLY A 145 -28.63 -3.82 -42.10
C GLY A 145 -27.87 -2.52 -41.82
N ALA A 146 -28.47 -1.59 -41.07
CA ALA A 146 -27.83 -0.33 -40.71
C ALA A 146 -26.68 -0.59 -39.72
N ARG A 147 -25.51 -0.01 -39.98
CA ARG A 147 -24.38 -0.02 -39.04
C ARG A 147 -24.52 1.18 -38.11
N ILE A 148 -24.66 0.92 -36.82
CA ILE A 148 -24.77 1.97 -35.81
C ILE A 148 -23.40 2.63 -35.59
N PRO A 149 -23.34 3.96 -35.49
CA PRO A 149 -22.15 4.65 -35.02
C PRO A 149 -21.72 4.12 -33.64
N ARG A 150 -20.48 3.64 -33.53
CA ARG A 150 -19.96 3.09 -32.27
C ARG A 150 -19.67 4.17 -31.22
N GLY A 151 -19.65 5.43 -31.61
CA GLY A 151 -19.45 6.58 -30.72
C GLY A 151 -19.78 7.90 -31.41
N VAL A 152 -20.08 8.91 -30.59
CA VAL A 152 -20.35 10.28 -31.01
C VAL A 152 -19.37 11.20 -30.27
N LEU A 153 -18.74 12.14 -30.98
CA LEU A 153 -17.84 13.12 -30.39
C LEU A 153 -18.50 14.49 -30.39
N LEU A 154 -18.87 14.99 -29.20
CA LEU A 154 -19.43 16.33 -29.04
C LEU A 154 -18.29 17.36 -28.90
N VAL A 155 -18.16 18.25 -29.88
CA VAL A 155 -17.11 19.29 -29.89
C VAL A 155 -17.74 20.67 -29.75
N GLY A 156 -17.17 21.51 -28.89
CA GLY A 156 -17.59 22.90 -28.75
C GLY A 156 -16.99 23.57 -27.52
N PRO A 157 -17.14 24.90 -27.38
CA PRO A 157 -16.66 25.65 -26.22
C PRO A 157 -17.13 25.08 -24.88
N PRO A 158 -16.41 25.30 -23.76
CA PRO A 158 -16.90 24.92 -22.44
C PRO A 158 -18.22 25.63 -22.12
N GLY A 159 -19.12 24.95 -21.40
CA GLY A 159 -20.41 25.51 -20.99
C GLY A 159 -21.55 25.42 -22.01
N THR A 160 -21.36 24.80 -23.18
CA THR A 160 -22.41 24.62 -24.21
C THR A 160 -23.38 23.46 -23.94
N GLY A 161 -23.39 22.90 -22.73
CA GLY A 161 -24.36 21.86 -22.38
C GLY A 161 -24.07 20.45 -22.93
N LYS A 162 -22.87 20.15 -23.45
CA LYS A 162 -22.49 18.80 -23.96
C LYS A 162 -22.82 17.66 -22.98
N THR A 163 -22.42 17.82 -21.71
CA THR A 163 -22.69 16.83 -20.65
C THR A 163 -24.18 16.71 -20.32
N LEU A 164 -24.93 17.82 -20.44
CA LEU A 164 -26.38 17.83 -20.22
C LEU A 164 -27.10 17.12 -21.39
N LEU A 165 -26.69 17.38 -22.62
CA LEU A 165 -27.21 16.75 -23.83
C LEU A 165 -26.97 15.24 -23.81
N ALA A 166 -25.76 14.79 -23.44
CA ALA A 166 -25.47 13.36 -23.30
C ALA A 166 -26.34 12.66 -22.22
N ARG A 167 -26.63 13.35 -21.10
CA ARG A 167 -27.56 12.85 -20.08
C ARG A 167 -29.00 12.79 -20.59
N ALA A 168 -29.41 13.79 -21.37
CA ALA A 168 -30.72 13.82 -22.00
C ALA A 168 -30.94 12.63 -22.95
N VAL A 169 -29.96 12.30 -23.80
CA VAL A 169 -30.01 11.11 -24.68
C VAL A 169 -30.24 9.82 -23.87
N ALA A 170 -29.52 9.66 -22.76
CA ALA A 170 -29.68 8.48 -21.91
C ALA A 170 -31.05 8.43 -21.22
N GLY A 171 -31.57 9.59 -20.79
CA GLY A 171 -32.89 9.71 -20.19
C GLY A 171 -34.01 9.43 -21.18
N GLU A 172 -33.90 9.96 -22.41
CA GLU A 172 -34.83 9.70 -23.52
C GLU A 172 -34.88 8.23 -23.91
N ALA A 173 -33.70 7.59 -24.04
CA ALA A 173 -33.59 6.16 -24.33
C ALA A 173 -33.90 5.27 -23.12
N ASN A 174 -34.02 5.85 -21.92
CA ASN A 174 -34.25 5.14 -20.66
C ASN A 174 -33.18 4.07 -20.36
N VAL A 175 -31.92 4.33 -20.71
CA VAL A 175 -30.78 3.40 -20.54
C VAL A 175 -29.84 3.83 -19.43
N PRO A 176 -29.06 2.92 -18.82
CA PRO A 176 -28.02 3.29 -17.86
C PRO A 176 -26.98 4.25 -18.45
N PHE A 177 -26.61 5.26 -17.67
CA PHE A 177 -25.63 6.28 -18.02
C PHE A 177 -24.39 6.16 -17.12
N PHE A 178 -23.26 5.80 -17.72
CA PHE A 178 -21.96 5.73 -17.06
C PHE A 178 -21.16 6.98 -17.44
N SER A 179 -20.67 7.74 -16.45
CA SER A 179 -19.92 8.97 -16.69
C SER A 179 -18.56 8.93 -15.99
N ILE A 180 -17.52 9.31 -16.72
CA ILE A 180 -16.14 9.40 -16.25
C ILE A 180 -15.44 10.62 -16.88
N SER A 181 -14.50 11.25 -16.18
CA SER A 181 -13.65 12.27 -16.80
C SER A 181 -12.44 11.60 -17.47
N GLY A 182 -12.04 12.10 -18.64
CA GLY A 182 -10.84 11.68 -19.34
C GLY A 182 -9.58 11.87 -18.49
N SER A 183 -9.58 12.85 -17.59
CA SER A 183 -8.49 13.05 -16.63
C SER A 183 -8.38 11.92 -15.60
N ASP A 184 -9.47 11.21 -15.27
CA ASP A 184 -9.47 10.08 -14.33
C ASP A 184 -8.69 8.86 -14.87
N PHE A 185 -8.39 8.86 -16.17
CA PHE A 185 -7.59 7.84 -16.83
C PHE A 185 -6.10 8.13 -16.84
N VAL A 186 -5.68 9.34 -16.43
CA VAL A 186 -4.28 9.77 -16.41
C VAL A 186 -3.78 9.73 -14.97
N GLU A 187 -3.04 8.69 -14.61
CA GLU A 187 -2.50 8.50 -13.27
C GLU A 187 -0.97 8.40 -13.23
N MET A 188 -0.41 8.57 -12.03
CA MET A 188 1.04 8.39 -11.80
C MET A 188 1.49 6.92 -11.84
N TYR A 189 0.55 5.98 -11.77
CA TYR A 189 0.83 4.55 -11.72
C TYR A 189 0.55 3.90 -13.08
N VAL A 190 1.58 3.27 -13.66
CA VAL A 190 1.49 2.57 -14.93
C VAL A 190 0.41 1.48 -14.89
N GLY A 191 -0.44 1.45 -15.92
CA GLY A 191 -1.45 0.41 -16.11
C GLY A 191 -2.76 0.59 -15.33
N VAL A 192 -2.86 1.57 -14.43
CA VAL A 192 -4.12 1.85 -13.70
C VAL A 192 -5.19 2.41 -14.62
N GLY A 193 -4.84 3.36 -15.51
CA GLY A 193 -5.77 3.91 -16.51
C GLY A 193 -6.38 2.82 -17.40
N ALA A 194 -5.54 1.97 -17.99
CA ALA A 194 -5.98 0.85 -18.82
C ALA A 194 -6.89 -0.15 -18.07
N SER A 195 -6.61 -0.44 -16.79
CA SER A 195 -7.50 -1.30 -15.98
C SER A 195 -8.88 -0.67 -15.80
N ARG A 196 -8.95 0.64 -15.55
CA ARG A 196 -10.23 1.36 -15.39
C ARG A 196 -11.05 1.36 -16.67
N VAL A 197 -10.40 1.54 -17.83
CA VAL A 197 -11.07 1.44 -19.14
C VAL A 197 -11.72 0.06 -19.29
N ARG A 198 -10.98 -1.03 -19.05
CA ARG A 198 -11.54 -2.38 -19.12
C ARG A 198 -12.72 -2.58 -18.17
N ASP A 199 -12.56 -2.16 -16.91
CA ASP A 199 -13.63 -2.32 -15.92
C ASP A 199 -14.89 -1.52 -16.28
N LEU A 200 -14.73 -0.29 -16.78
CA LEU A 200 -15.83 0.56 -17.25
C LEU A 200 -16.60 -0.12 -18.39
N PHE A 201 -15.90 -0.59 -19.43
CA PHE A 201 -16.54 -1.26 -20.56
C PHE A 201 -17.17 -2.60 -20.15
N ASN A 202 -16.53 -3.37 -19.26
CA ASN A 202 -17.10 -4.60 -18.71
C ASN A 202 -18.38 -4.35 -17.92
N GLU A 203 -18.44 -3.28 -17.14
CA GLU A 203 -19.64 -2.89 -16.40
C GLU A 203 -20.76 -2.41 -17.34
N ALA A 204 -20.42 -1.61 -18.35
CA ALA A 204 -21.38 -1.14 -19.35
C ALA A 204 -21.96 -2.30 -20.21
N LYS A 205 -21.11 -3.23 -20.66
CA LYS A 205 -21.52 -4.43 -21.42
C LYS A 205 -22.50 -5.30 -20.62
N LYS A 206 -22.33 -5.42 -19.30
CA LYS A 206 -23.27 -6.15 -18.42
C LYS A 206 -24.64 -5.48 -18.29
N ASN A 207 -24.72 -4.17 -18.52
CA ASN A 207 -25.94 -3.38 -18.42
C ASN A 207 -26.41 -2.89 -19.81
N SER A 208 -26.11 -3.64 -20.87
CA SER A 208 -26.50 -3.30 -22.24
C SER A 208 -28.02 -3.39 -22.45
N PRO A 209 -28.65 -2.45 -23.19
CA PRO A 209 -28.07 -1.26 -23.82
C PRO A 209 -27.73 -0.17 -22.79
N SER A 210 -26.57 0.49 -22.92
CA SER A 210 -26.12 1.57 -22.04
C SER A 210 -25.28 2.61 -22.77
N ILE A 211 -25.10 3.79 -22.16
CA ILE A 211 -24.26 4.88 -22.67
C ILE A 211 -23.07 5.09 -21.74
N ILE A 212 -21.87 5.16 -22.32
CA ILE A 212 -20.64 5.59 -21.67
C ILE A 212 -20.33 7.02 -22.14
N PHE A 213 -20.28 7.96 -21.21
CA PHE A 213 -19.88 9.34 -21.45
C PHE A 213 -18.50 9.60 -20.85
N ILE A 214 -17.55 9.96 -21.71
CA ILE A 214 -16.20 10.37 -21.32
C ILE A 214 -16.08 11.88 -21.56
N ASP A 215 -16.06 12.65 -20.47
CA ASP A 215 -15.83 14.10 -20.55
C ASP A 215 -14.34 14.38 -20.75
N GLU A 216 -13.95 15.50 -21.37
CA GLU A 216 -12.53 15.88 -21.53
C GLU A 216 -11.62 14.75 -22.10
N ILE A 217 -12.10 14.06 -23.14
CA ILE A 217 -11.37 12.95 -23.79
C ILE A 217 -10.01 13.39 -24.36
N ASP A 218 -9.82 14.68 -24.62
CA ASP A 218 -8.55 15.25 -25.05
C ASP A 218 -7.43 15.06 -24.01
N ALA A 219 -7.76 14.86 -22.73
CA ALA A 219 -6.79 14.53 -21.69
C ALA A 219 -6.02 13.22 -21.98
N VAL A 220 -6.69 12.22 -22.57
CA VAL A 220 -6.09 10.93 -22.97
C VAL A 220 -5.61 10.92 -24.42
N GLY A 221 -6.25 11.70 -25.31
CA GLY A 221 -5.95 11.71 -26.74
C GLY A 221 -4.76 12.56 -27.17
N ARG A 222 -4.20 13.39 -26.27
CA ARG A 222 -3.12 14.32 -26.63
C ARG A 222 -1.75 13.65 -26.61
N HIS A 223 -1.22 13.29 -27.79
CA HIS A 223 0.21 12.97 -27.95
C HIS A 223 1.08 14.19 -27.59
N ARG A 224 1.97 14.05 -26.60
CA ARG A 224 3.08 15.00 -26.39
C ARG A 224 4.35 14.38 -26.97
N GLY A 225 4.85 14.94 -28.08
CA GLY A 225 6.02 14.42 -28.79
C GLY A 225 7.27 14.26 -27.90
N ALA A 226 8.01 13.18 -28.15
CA ALA A 226 9.44 12.91 -27.87
C ALA A 226 10.10 13.69 -26.70
N GLY A 227 9.52 13.64 -25.50
CA GLY A 227 10.21 14.04 -24.28
C GLY A 227 10.72 12.82 -23.55
N MET A 228 12.04 12.72 -23.34
CA MET A 228 12.66 11.70 -22.46
C MET A 228 12.06 11.81 -21.05
N GLY A 229 11.09 10.97 -20.73
CA GLY A 229 10.46 10.90 -19.42
C GLY A 229 9.27 9.94 -19.45
N GLY A 230 9.33 8.86 -18.68
CA GLY A 230 8.43 7.70 -18.71
C GLY A 230 6.96 7.93 -18.30
N GLY A 231 6.42 9.13 -18.52
CA GLY A 231 4.98 9.42 -18.45
C GLY A 231 4.26 9.24 -19.79
N HIS A 232 4.98 8.94 -20.87
CA HIS A 232 4.38 8.69 -22.19
C HIS A 232 3.66 7.33 -22.24
N ASP A 233 4.26 6.31 -21.63
CA ASP A 233 3.86 4.92 -21.75
C ASP A 233 2.46 4.64 -21.15
N GLU A 234 2.11 5.33 -20.05
CA GLU A 234 0.83 5.12 -19.35
C GLU A 234 -0.37 5.65 -20.14
N ARG A 235 -0.22 6.84 -20.76
CA ARG A 235 -1.28 7.45 -21.56
C ARG A 235 -1.50 6.69 -22.86
N GLU A 236 -0.43 6.29 -23.52
CA GLU A 236 -0.49 5.50 -24.75
C GLU A 236 -1.11 4.12 -24.47
N GLN A 237 -0.73 3.46 -23.38
CA GLN A 237 -1.34 2.20 -22.97
C GLN A 237 -2.84 2.35 -22.71
N THR A 238 -3.25 3.43 -22.05
CA THR A 238 -4.65 3.68 -21.72
C THR A 238 -5.47 4.05 -22.97
N LEU A 239 -4.91 4.86 -23.87
CA LEU A 239 -5.50 5.18 -25.17
C LEU A 239 -5.69 3.92 -26.03
N ASN A 240 -4.65 3.11 -26.17
CA ASN A 240 -4.73 1.86 -26.92
C ASN A 240 -5.78 0.91 -26.34
N GLN A 241 -5.89 0.84 -25.01
CA GLN A 241 -6.93 0.05 -24.37
C GLN A 241 -8.34 0.58 -24.68
N LEU A 242 -8.54 1.90 -24.75
CA LEU A 242 -9.81 2.50 -25.15
C LEU A 242 -10.16 2.14 -26.59
N LEU A 243 -9.19 2.22 -27.51
CA LEU A 243 -9.38 1.85 -28.91
C LEU A 243 -9.76 0.36 -29.07
N VAL A 244 -9.10 -0.52 -28.32
CA VAL A 244 -9.41 -1.96 -28.33
C VAL A 244 -10.84 -2.23 -27.85
N GLU A 245 -11.31 -1.55 -26.81
CA GLU A 245 -12.67 -1.73 -26.29
C GLU A 245 -13.76 -1.10 -27.17
N MET A 246 -13.42 -0.08 -27.98
CA MET A 246 -14.34 0.55 -28.93
C MET A 246 -14.51 -0.22 -30.23
N ASP A 247 -13.47 -0.95 -30.67
CA ASP A 247 -13.48 -1.74 -31.90
C ASP A 247 -13.92 -3.20 -31.67
N GLY A 248 -13.76 -3.72 -30.45
CA GLY A 248 -14.09 -5.11 -30.05
C GLY A 248 -15.46 -5.32 -29.41
#